data_AF-V5A7Z1-F1
#
_entry.id   AF-V5A7Z1-F1
#
_cell.length_a   1.000
_cell.length_b   1.000
_cell.length_c   1.000
_cell.angle_alpha   90.00
_cell.angle_beta   90.00
_cell.angle_gamma   90.00
#
_symmetry.space_group_name_H-M   'P 1'
#
loop_
_entity.id
_entity.type
_entity.pdbx_description
1 polymer ?
#
loop_
_entity_poly.entity_id
_entity_poly.type
_entity_poly.pdbx_seq_one_letter_code
_entity_poly.pdbx_strand_id
1 'polypeptide(L)'
;MHGVSVRGLRVVAGIVALSVAGVHLLHPSHGVPGLVQWLEIGFIGDPRPLLFVTAGFLILSGVGVGYFSIYRQTVYLGGIAICLGFLGGFAVWHTVLDHGAFWPYIEPQGHGGASLVVMYEHLRIDRLLLISKLLESTLVVLLTVLYRIDR
;
A
#
# COMPACT_ATOMS: atom_id res chain seq x y z
N MET A 1 -34.67 0.62 -4.59
CA MET A 1 -33.22 0.65 -4.29
C MET A 1 -32.52 -0.29 -5.25
N HIS A 2 -31.81 0.22 -6.26
CA HIS A 2 -31.03 -0.63 -7.16
C HIS A 2 -29.84 -1.21 -6.36
N GLY A 3 -29.86 -2.51 -6.10
CA GLY A 3 -28.74 -3.19 -5.44
C GLY A 3 -27.46 -3.03 -6.25
N VAL A 4 -26.35 -2.75 -5.57
CA VAL A 4 -25.04 -2.69 -6.21
C VAL A 4 -24.74 -4.05 -6.84
N SER A 5 -24.51 -4.10 -8.16
CA SER A 5 -24.19 -5.36 -8.82
C SER A 5 -22.77 -5.82 -8.43
N VAL A 6 -22.59 -7.12 -8.17
CA VAL A 6 -21.28 -7.70 -7.84
C VAL A 6 -20.26 -7.44 -8.96
N ARG A 7 -20.71 -7.44 -10.21
CA ARG A 7 -19.88 -7.08 -11.37
C ARG A 7 -19.39 -5.63 -11.27
N GLY A 8 -20.26 -4.69 -10.93
CA GLY A 8 -19.88 -3.29 -10.70
C GLY A 8 -18.88 -3.14 -9.56
N LEU A 9 -19.10 -3.85 -8.45
CA LEU A 9 -18.19 -3.85 -7.31
C LEU A 9 -16.78 -4.34 -7.68
N ARG A 10 -16.69 -5.41 -8.49
CA ARG A 10 -15.40 -5.91 -9.00
C ARG A 10 -14.69 -4.91 -9.90
N VAL A 11 -15.42 -4.21 -10.76
CA VAL A 11 -14.84 -3.16 -11.62
C VAL A 11 -14.28 -2.02 -10.77
N VAL A 12 -15.05 -1.53 -9.78
CA VAL A 12 -14.59 -0.49 -8.86
C VAL A 12 -13.37 -0.95 -8.08
N ALA A 13 -13.38 -2.17 -7.54
CA ALA A 13 -12.22 -2.75 -6.84
C ALA A 13 -10.99 -2.84 -7.75
N GLY A 14 -11.15 -3.24 -9.00
CA GLY A 14 -10.07 -3.28 -9.99
C GLY A 14 -9.48 -1.89 -10.27
N ILE A 15 -10.33 -0.86 -10.45
CA ILE A 15 -9.87 0.52 -10.65
C ILE A 15 -9.09 1.01 -9.43
N VAL A 16 -9.64 0.83 -8.22
CA VAL A 16 -8.96 1.24 -6.97
C VAL A 16 -7.64 0.48 -6.81
N ALA A 17 -7.58 -0.82 -7.13
CA ALA A 17 -6.34 -1.60 -7.09
C ALA A 17 -5.29 -1.09 -8.07
N LEU A 18 -5.68 -0.76 -9.30
CA LEU A 18 -4.78 -0.13 -10.28
C LEU A 18 -4.28 1.23 -9.79
N SER A 19 -5.13 2.02 -9.11
CA SER A 19 -4.71 3.29 -8.50
C SER A 19 -3.72 3.09 -7.36
N VAL A 20 -3.93 2.11 -6.47
CA VAL A 20 -2.96 1.75 -5.41
C VAL A 20 -1.63 1.35 -6.03
N ALA A 21 -1.65 0.44 -7.00
CA ALA A 21 -0.44 -0.01 -7.69
C ALA A 21 0.29 1.15 -8.39
N GLY A 22 -0.46 2.04 -9.05
CA GLY A 22 0.08 3.23 -9.68
C GLY A 22 0.77 4.15 -8.68
N VAL A 23 0.14 4.43 -7.54
CA VAL A 23 0.74 5.23 -6.46
C VAL A 23 2.00 4.55 -5.92
N HIS A 24 1.97 3.24 -5.70
CA HIS A 24 3.11 2.47 -5.20
C HIS A 24 4.31 2.52 -6.16
N LEU A 25 4.06 2.33 -7.46
CA LEU A 25 5.11 2.31 -8.48
C LEU A 25 5.63 3.70 -8.85
N LEU A 26 4.77 4.72 -8.80
CA LEU A 26 5.10 6.06 -9.30
C LEU A 26 5.42 7.06 -8.20
N HIS A 27 5.38 6.66 -6.92
CA HIS A 27 5.77 7.54 -5.82
C HIS A 27 7.19 8.10 -6.05
N PRO A 28 7.43 9.42 -5.97
CA PRO A 28 8.73 9.99 -6.31
C PRO A 28 9.89 9.43 -5.47
N SER A 29 9.70 9.28 -4.15
CA SER A 29 10.74 8.78 -3.23
C SER A 29 10.68 7.27 -2.95
N HIS A 30 9.53 6.63 -3.15
CA HIS A 30 9.31 5.23 -2.73
C HIS A 30 8.92 4.32 -3.90
N GLY A 31 8.63 4.86 -5.07
CA GLY A 31 8.32 4.04 -6.23
C GLY A 31 9.57 3.63 -6.98
N VAL A 32 9.38 3.28 -8.25
CA VAL A 32 10.47 2.98 -9.19
C VAL A 32 11.53 4.10 -9.22
N PRO A 33 11.18 5.40 -9.24
CA PRO A 33 12.19 6.46 -9.26
C PRO A 33 13.11 6.41 -8.02
N GLY A 34 12.55 6.22 -6.83
CA GLY A 34 13.33 6.11 -5.60
C GLY A 34 14.17 4.83 -5.55
N LEU A 35 13.63 3.70 -6.02
CA LEU A 35 14.38 2.45 -6.09
C LEU A 35 15.57 2.56 -7.05
N VAL A 36 15.39 3.18 -8.22
CA VAL A 36 16.47 3.39 -9.20
C VAL A 36 17.61 4.21 -8.57
N GLN A 37 17.31 5.28 -7.82
CA GLN A 37 18.35 6.08 -7.14
C GLN A 37 19.21 5.23 -6.20
N TRP A 38 18.58 4.35 -5.39
CA TRP A 38 19.33 3.45 -4.50
C TRP A 38 20.15 2.40 -5.27
N LEU A 39 19.60 1.86 -6.36
CA LEU A 39 20.30 0.89 -7.20
C LEU A 39 21.52 1.50 -7.90
N GLU A 40 21.44 2.75 -8.35
CA GLU A 40 22.56 3.48 -8.95
C GLU A 40 23.71 3.70 -7.96
N ILE A 41 23.39 3.88 -6.69
CA ILE A 41 24.37 4.03 -5.60
C ILE A 41 24.91 2.65 -5.14
N GLY A 42 24.30 1.55 -5.60
CA GLY A 42 24.68 0.18 -5.24
C GLY A 42 24.38 -0.19 -3.79
N PHE A 43 23.44 0.53 -3.16
CA PHE A 43 23.15 0.41 -1.73
C PHE A 43 21.67 0.68 -1.46
N ILE A 44 21.03 -0.14 -0.62
CA ILE A 44 19.62 0.06 -0.21
C ILE A 44 19.61 0.52 1.25
N GLY A 45 19.78 1.84 1.44
CA GLY A 45 19.75 2.47 2.77
C GLY A 45 18.34 2.62 3.33
N ASP A 46 17.33 2.59 2.47
CA ASP A 46 15.92 2.65 2.83
C ASP A 46 15.19 1.45 2.22
N PRO A 47 14.52 0.60 3.01
CA PRO A 47 13.81 -0.57 2.50
C PRO A 47 12.51 -0.22 1.78
N ARG A 48 11.94 0.98 2.01
CA ARG A 48 10.61 1.34 1.51
C ARG A 48 10.50 1.28 -0.01
N PRO A 49 11.46 1.79 -0.80
CA PRO A 49 11.33 1.77 -2.26
C PRO A 49 11.20 0.37 -2.84
N LEU A 50 11.97 -0.59 -2.31
CA LEU A 50 11.88 -1.98 -2.72
C LEU A 50 10.48 -2.56 -2.41
N LEU A 51 9.99 -2.35 -1.18
CA LEU A 51 8.69 -2.86 -0.74
C LEU A 51 7.54 -2.28 -1.56
N PHE A 52 7.53 -0.97 -1.79
CA PHE A 52 6.53 -0.27 -2.61
C PHE A 52 6.50 -0.82 -4.03
N VAL A 53 7.67 -0.96 -4.69
CA VAL A 53 7.74 -1.47 -6.06
C VAL A 53 7.27 -2.92 -6.15
N THR A 54 7.74 -3.79 -5.26
CA THR A 54 7.31 -5.19 -5.21
C THR A 54 5.81 -5.30 -5.00
N ALA A 55 5.25 -4.55 -4.06
CA ALA A 55 3.81 -4.54 -3.80
C ALA A 55 2.99 -4.03 -4.98
N GLY A 56 3.44 -2.95 -5.63
CA GLY A 56 2.81 -2.40 -6.82
C GLY A 56 2.71 -3.45 -7.93
N PHE A 57 3.78 -4.18 -8.22
CA PHE A 57 3.75 -5.26 -9.20
C PHE A 57 2.86 -6.43 -8.77
N LEU A 58 2.89 -6.86 -7.50
CA LEU A 58 2.02 -7.92 -7.00
C LEU A 58 0.53 -7.55 -7.13
N ILE A 59 0.17 -6.29 -6.85
CA ILE A 59 -1.20 -5.81 -7.02
C ILE A 59 -1.59 -5.81 -8.51
N LEU A 60 -0.73 -5.32 -9.42
CA LEU A 60 -0.99 -5.39 -10.87
C LEU A 60 -1.21 -6.83 -11.34
N SER A 61 -0.35 -7.76 -10.92
CA SER A 61 -0.49 -9.18 -11.23
C SER A 61 -1.79 -9.74 -10.65
N GLY A 62 -2.15 -9.38 -9.43
CA GLY A 62 -3.40 -9.76 -8.78
C GLY A 62 -4.63 -9.30 -9.55
N VAL A 63 -4.63 -8.06 -10.07
CA VAL A 63 -5.70 -7.56 -10.94
C VAL A 63 -5.83 -8.40 -12.21
N GLY A 64 -4.70 -8.73 -12.86
CA GLY A 64 -4.69 -9.59 -14.04
C GLY A 64 -5.26 -10.99 -13.77
N VAL A 65 -4.78 -11.66 -12.72
CA VAL A 65 -5.25 -13.00 -12.31
C VAL A 65 -6.75 -12.97 -11.95
N GLY A 66 -7.18 -11.95 -11.21
CA GLY A 66 -8.58 -11.76 -10.83
C GLY A 66 -9.51 -11.48 -12.01
N TYR A 67 -9.03 -10.77 -13.04
CA TYR A 67 -9.78 -10.52 -14.27
C TYR A 67 -10.10 -11.83 -15.01
N PHE A 68 -9.13 -12.73 -15.11
CA PHE A 68 -9.33 -14.08 -15.66
C PHE A 68 -10.11 -15.01 -14.73
N SER A 69 -10.60 -14.51 -13.59
CA SER A 69 -11.40 -15.26 -12.63
C SER A 69 -10.68 -16.45 -12.00
N ILE A 70 -9.35 -16.41 -12.00
CA ILE A 70 -8.48 -17.44 -11.44
C ILE A 70 -8.28 -17.13 -9.95
N TYR A 71 -8.44 -18.14 -9.09
CA TYR A 71 -8.18 -18.06 -7.63
C TYR A 71 -8.71 -16.78 -6.94
N ARG A 72 -9.92 -16.34 -7.27
CA ARG A 72 -10.47 -15.04 -6.83
C ARG A 72 -10.34 -14.80 -5.33
N GLN A 73 -10.68 -15.79 -4.50
CA GLN A 73 -10.56 -15.69 -3.05
C GLN A 73 -9.11 -15.44 -2.59
N THR A 74 -8.16 -16.18 -3.16
CA THR A 74 -6.73 -16.01 -2.87
C THR A 74 -6.24 -14.64 -3.31
N VAL A 75 -6.68 -14.15 -4.47
CA VAL A 75 -6.36 -12.80 -4.96
C VAL A 75 -6.90 -11.73 -4.01
N TYR A 76 -8.13 -11.87 -3.52
CA TYR A 76 -8.73 -10.93 -2.57
C TYR A 76 -7.95 -10.91 -1.25
N LEU A 77 -7.64 -12.09 -0.69
CA LEU A 77 -6.84 -12.19 0.52
C LEU A 77 -5.44 -11.61 0.35
N GLY A 78 -4.77 -11.88 -0.77
CA GLY A 78 -3.45 -11.32 -1.09
C GLY A 78 -3.48 -9.80 -1.15
N GLY A 79 -4.46 -9.22 -1.84
CA GLY A 79 -4.63 -7.76 -1.90
C GLY A 79 -4.92 -7.13 -0.54
N ILE A 80 -5.75 -7.77 0.29
CA ILE A 80 -6.01 -7.35 1.68
C ILE A 80 -4.73 -7.38 2.50
N ALA A 81 -3.98 -8.49 2.46
CA ALA A 81 -2.76 -8.67 3.23
C ALA A 81 -1.70 -7.61 2.86
N ILE A 82 -1.51 -7.35 1.57
CA ILE A 82 -0.60 -6.30 1.09
C ILE A 82 -1.04 -4.93 1.64
N CYS A 83 -2.28 -4.53 1.42
CA CYS A 83 -2.76 -3.20 1.84
C CYS A 83 -2.70 -3.03 3.38
N LEU A 84 -3.09 -4.05 4.14
CA LEU A 84 -2.96 -4.01 5.60
C LEU A 84 -1.50 -3.95 6.05
N GLY A 85 -0.59 -4.61 5.33
CA GLY A 85 0.85 -4.48 5.54
C GLY A 85 1.34 -3.03 5.38
N PHE A 86 0.85 -2.30 4.38
CA PHE A 86 1.21 -0.88 4.18
C PHE A 86 0.54 0.08 5.16
N LEU A 87 -0.69 -0.20 5.58
CA LEU A 87 -1.41 0.60 6.58
C LEU A 87 -0.79 0.40 7.97
N GLY A 88 -0.60 -0.86 8.37
CA GLY A 88 0.05 -1.23 9.63
C GLY A 88 1.52 -0.82 9.63
N GLY A 89 2.23 -1.05 8.53
CA GLY A 89 3.61 -0.61 8.35
C GLY A 89 3.77 0.90 8.46
N PHE A 90 2.86 1.69 7.88
CA PHE A 90 2.85 3.15 8.07
C PHE A 90 2.71 3.53 9.54
N ALA A 91 1.75 2.95 10.26
CA ALA A 91 1.57 3.22 11.68
C ALA A 91 2.82 2.82 12.48
N VAL A 92 3.29 1.59 12.34
CA VAL A 92 4.43 1.05 13.08
C VAL A 92 5.72 1.82 12.79
N TRP A 93 5.96 2.21 11.52
CA TRP A 93 7.12 3.01 11.11
C TRP A 93 7.22 4.35 11.83
N HIS A 94 6.09 5.05 11.98
CA HIS A 94 6.05 6.41 12.55
C HIS A 94 5.77 6.43 14.06
N THR A 95 5.59 5.27 14.70
CA THR A 95 5.22 5.21 16.12
C THR A 95 6.11 4.32 16.98
N VAL A 96 6.53 3.15 16.47
CA VAL A 96 7.28 2.15 17.25
C VAL A 96 8.71 2.00 16.73
N LEU A 97 8.93 2.18 15.44
CA LEU A 97 10.23 1.90 14.82
C LEU A 97 11.12 3.13 14.63
N ASP A 98 10.75 4.30 15.18
CA ASP A 98 11.53 5.55 15.07
C ASP A 98 12.02 5.84 13.65
N HIS A 99 11.12 5.71 12.66
CA HIS A 99 11.40 5.85 11.23
C HIS A 99 12.36 4.80 10.66
N GLY A 100 12.35 3.59 11.22
CA GLY A 100 13.09 2.46 10.67
C GLY A 100 14.44 2.21 11.34
N ALA A 101 14.62 2.61 12.60
CA ALA A 101 15.84 2.40 13.38
C ALA A 101 16.31 0.93 13.48
N PHE A 102 15.43 -0.03 13.17
CA PHE A 102 15.77 -1.45 13.06
C PHE A 102 16.53 -1.80 11.77
N TRP A 103 16.43 -0.97 10.74
CA TRP A 103 17.12 -1.16 9.47
C TRP A 103 18.56 -0.69 9.61
N PRO A 104 19.54 -1.45 9.12
CA PRO A 104 20.93 -1.01 9.10
C PRO A 104 21.04 0.40 8.49
N TYR A 105 21.84 1.27 9.10
CA TYR A 105 22.17 2.61 8.59
C TYR A 105 21.07 3.69 8.70
N ILE A 106 19.92 3.39 9.30
CA ILE A 106 18.94 4.42 9.66
C ILE A 106 19.11 4.78 11.14
N GLU A 107 19.53 6.01 11.40
CA GLU A 107 19.57 6.54 12.77
C GLU A 107 18.15 6.80 13.28
N PRO A 108 17.85 6.52 14.57
CA PRO A 108 16.53 6.76 15.13
C PRO A 108 16.11 8.23 15.00
N GLN A 109 14.99 8.47 14.32
CA GLN A 109 14.38 9.79 14.18
C GLN A 109 13.11 9.84 15.03
N GLY A 110 13.23 9.57 16.32
CA GLY A 110 12.11 9.63 17.25
C GLY A 110 11.57 11.06 17.37
N HIS A 111 10.26 11.22 17.36
CA HIS A 111 9.62 12.47 17.76
C HIS A 111 9.23 12.39 19.25
N GLY A 112 9.58 13.39 20.05
CA GLY A 112 9.17 13.48 21.46
C GLY A 112 7.68 13.77 21.69
N GLY A 113 6.86 13.76 20.64
CA GLY A 113 5.42 14.04 20.67
C GLY A 113 4.56 12.76 20.65
N ALA A 114 3.27 12.90 20.91
CA ALA A 114 2.34 11.76 20.85
C ALA A 114 2.27 11.16 19.43
N SER A 115 2.40 9.84 19.32
CA SER A 115 2.60 9.13 18.04
C SER A 115 1.45 9.33 17.03
N LEU A 116 0.22 9.55 17.50
CA LEU A 116 -0.92 9.89 16.64
C LEU A 116 -0.80 11.27 15.99
N VAL A 117 -0.21 12.24 16.70
CA VAL A 117 0.02 13.61 16.17
C VAL A 117 1.05 13.54 15.05
N VAL A 118 2.11 12.75 15.22
CA VAL A 118 3.14 12.52 14.20
C VAL A 118 2.55 11.94 12.92
N MET A 119 1.74 10.88 13.04
CA MET A 119 1.10 10.27 11.87
C MET A 119 0.17 11.25 11.16
N TYR A 120 -0.61 12.03 11.91
CA TYR A 120 -1.49 13.04 11.36
C TYR A 120 -0.73 14.12 10.59
N GLU A 121 0.37 14.64 11.15
CA GLU A 121 1.19 15.66 10.47
C GLU A 121 1.82 15.11 9.17
N HIS A 122 2.30 13.87 9.16
CA HIS A 122 2.79 13.23 7.93
C HIS A 122 1.71 13.16 6.85
N LEU A 123 0.50 12.73 7.20
CA LEU A 123 -0.63 12.67 6.27
C LEU A 123 -1.09 14.05 5.80
N ARG A 124 -0.94 15.07 6.65
CA ARG A 124 -1.31 16.45 6.32
C ARG A 124 -0.32 17.10 5.36
N ILE A 125 0.98 16.84 5.54
CA ILE A 125 2.06 17.43 4.74
C ILE A 125 2.20 16.69 3.40
N ASP A 126 2.17 15.36 3.42
CA ASP A 126 2.32 14.54 2.23
C ASP A 126 0.95 14.11 1.67
N ARG A 127 0.47 14.86 0.68
CA ARG A 127 -0.80 14.58 0.00
C ARG A 127 -0.81 13.23 -0.70
N LEU A 128 0.33 12.79 -1.24
CA LEU A 128 0.40 11.53 -1.98
C LEU A 128 0.32 10.34 -1.01
N LEU A 129 0.96 10.47 0.15
CA LEU A 129 0.83 9.53 1.25
C LEU A 129 -0.63 9.43 1.74
N LEU A 130 -1.31 10.57 1.93
CA LEU A 130 -2.74 10.56 2.30
C LEU A 130 -3.60 9.83 1.25
N ILE A 131 -3.41 10.14 -0.03
CA ILE A 131 -4.12 9.48 -1.13
C ILE A 131 -3.83 7.97 -1.12
N SER A 132 -2.59 7.56 -0.93
CA SER A 132 -2.19 6.16 -0.79
C SER A 132 -2.98 5.46 0.32
N LYS A 133 -3.03 6.04 1.54
CA LYS A 133 -3.73 5.41 2.67
C LYS A 133 -5.24 5.32 2.46
N LEU A 134 -5.85 6.33 1.84
CA LEU A 134 -7.27 6.30 1.50
C LEU A 134 -7.58 5.22 0.46
N LEU A 135 -6.75 5.10 -0.58
CA LEU A 135 -6.92 4.07 -1.62
C LEU A 135 -6.72 2.66 -1.06
N GLU A 136 -5.66 2.44 -0.27
CA GLU A 136 -5.40 1.15 0.39
C GLU A 136 -6.55 0.75 1.31
N SER A 137 -7.03 1.68 2.15
CA SER A 137 -8.15 1.43 3.05
C SER A 137 -9.43 1.10 2.28
N THR A 138 -9.70 1.85 1.20
CA THR A 138 -10.85 1.60 0.33
C THR A 138 -10.75 0.23 -0.33
N LEU A 139 -9.57 -0.14 -0.82
CA LEU A 139 -9.34 -1.44 -1.45
C LEU A 139 -9.56 -2.59 -0.46
N VAL A 140 -9.06 -2.48 0.77
CA VAL A 140 -9.28 -3.47 1.84
C VAL A 140 -10.78 -3.70 2.06
N VAL A 141 -11.57 -2.62 2.16
CA VAL A 141 -13.02 -2.73 2.34
C VAL A 141 -13.67 -3.45 1.14
N LEU A 142 -13.36 -3.01 -0.08
CA LEU A 142 -13.93 -3.60 -1.30
C LEU A 142 -13.59 -5.08 -1.44
N LEU A 143 -12.32 -5.45 -1.23
CA LEU A 143 -11.86 -6.83 -1.31
C LEU A 143 -12.45 -7.70 -0.18
N THR A 144 -12.62 -7.14 1.02
CA THR A 144 -13.26 -7.86 2.13
C THR A 144 -14.72 -8.16 1.81
N VAL A 145 -15.45 -7.18 1.28
CA VAL A 145 -16.84 -7.38 0.84
C VAL A 145 -16.91 -8.43 -0.27
N LEU A 146 -16.06 -8.34 -1.29
CA LEU A 146 -16.00 -9.33 -2.37
C LEU A 146 -15.64 -10.74 -1.87
N TYR A 147 -14.69 -10.86 -0.95
CA TYR A 147 -14.32 -12.13 -0.32
C TYR A 147 -15.48 -12.75 0.44
N ARG A 148 -16.29 -11.94 1.13
CA ARG A 148 -17.49 -12.41 1.83
C ARG A 148 -18.61 -12.85 0.89
N ILE A 149 -18.77 -12.18 -0.25
CA ILE A 149 -19.80 -12.50 -1.25
C ILE A 149 -19.44 -13.76 -2.03
N ASP A 150 -18.17 -13.93 -2.38
CA ASP A 150 -17.68 -15.05 -3.19
C ASP A 150 -17.27 -16.29 -2.35
N ARG A 151 -17.56 -16.28 -1.04
CA ARG A 151 -17.33 -17.42 -0.13
C ARG A 151 -18.50 -18.39 -0.17
#